data_AF-A0A0K1EQ79-F1
#
_entry.id   AF-A0A0K1EQ79-F1
#
_cell.length_a   1.000
_cell.length_b   1.000
_cell.length_c   1.000
_cell.angle_alpha   90.00
_cell.angle_beta   90.00
_cell.angle_gamma   90.00
#
_symmetry.space_group_name_H-M   'P 1'
#
loop_
_entity.id
_entity.type
_entity.pdbx_description
1 polymer ?
#
loop_
_entity_poly.entity_id
_entity_poly.type
_entity_poly.pdbx_seq_one_letter_code
_entity_poly.pdbx_strand_id
1 'polypeptide(L)'
;MRRIRKDATKVWHNPEIHGSLHRGQPGGVLPRVAPSGEDRRTANQHRAALEALFAPRKDPEAPVESGTRVKTGREAPGRIVLSPPPQSDPHAVERQKLLGRVLTATGRPAISKATNDFLKAGHTFPQEQDVYLQLLEHTDEERIQEAIEALSGILAGELPKRRAVLESRLRRIEEFAEESRTRDAASRLRKHLGGSPSGRGKIGESVPASGASLQPIAGAPLPAGNGSSEAREEQ
;
A
#
# COMPACT_ATOMS: atom_id res chain seq x y z
N MET A 1 12.19 20.64 45.42
CA MET A 1 12.93 19.56 44.72
C MET A 1 11.96 18.51 44.22
N ARG A 2 11.58 18.54 42.93
CA ARG A 2 10.74 17.51 42.31
C ARG A 2 11.62 16.61 41.47
N ARG A 3 11.72 15.32 41.84
CA ARG A 3 12.50 14.31 41.12
C ARG A 3 11.69 13.81 39.93
N ILE A 4 12.13 14.16 38.73
CA ILE A 4 11.59 13.62 37.47
C ILE A 4 12.13 12.19 37.34
N ARG A 5 11.27 11.18 37.46
CA ARG A 5 11.62 9.80 37.08
C ARG A 5 11.55 9.75 35.56
N LYS A 6 12.66 9.35 34.94
CA LYS A 6 12.78 9.11 33.50
C LYS A 6 11.99 7.85 33.19
N ASP A 7 10.82 8.01 32.57
CA ASP A 7 10.06 6.89 32.05
C ASP A 7 10.86 6.22 30.93
N ALA A 8 11.22 4.97 31.18
CA ALA A 8 11.89 4.10 30.26
C ALA A 8 11.00 3.87 29.03
N THR A 9 11.50 4.21 27.86
CA THR A 9 10.97 3.78 26.56
C THR A 9 10.82 2.27 26.56
N LYS A 10 9.58 1.81 26.75
CA LYS A 10 9.17 0.41 26.72
C LYS A 10 9.18 -0.03 25.25
N VAL A 11 10.38 -0.37 24.76
CA VAL A 11 10.58 -1.05 23.48
C VAL A 11 9.82 -2.37 23.58
N TRP A 12 8.73 -2.51 22.84
CA TRP A 12 8.00 -3.77 22.72
C TRP A 12 8.96 -4.82 22.14
N HIS A 13 9.50 -5.67 23.00
CA HIS A 13 10.12 -6.91 22.56
C HIS A 13 9.01 -7.78 21.97
N ASN A 14 9.20 -8.16 20.71
CA ASN A 14 8.31 -9.02 19.95
C ASN A 14 8.78 -10.47 20.17
N PRO A 15 8.12 -11.26 21.05
CA PRO A 15 8.64 -12.56 21.47
C PRO A 15 8.42 -13.69 20.45
N GLU A 16 7.89 -13.38 19.26
CA GLU A 16 7.46 -14.38 18.27
C GLU A 16 8.52 -14.71 17.19
N ILE A 17 9.73 -14.14 17.23
CA ILE A 17 10.84 -14.55 16.33
C ILE A 17 11.73 -15.62 17.00
N HIS A 18 11.11 -16.61 17.63
CA HIS A 18 11.73 -17.90 17.89
C HIS A 18 11.20 -18.92 16.89
N GLY A 19 11.54 -18.68 15.62
CA GLY A 19 11.59 -19.74 14.62
C GLY A 19 12.77 -20.66 14.95
N SER A 20 12.51 -21.75 15.66
CA SER A 20 13.44 -22.87 15.70
C SER A 20 12.68 -24.17 15.87
N LEU A 21 12.46 -24.79 14.71
CA LEU A 21 12.35 -26.23 14.52
C LEU A 21 13.42 -26.95 15.36
N HIS A 22 13.07 -27.39 16.57
CA HIS A 22 13.74 -28.50 17.22
C HIS A 22 13.17 -29.80 16.68
N ARG A 23 13.49 -30.08 15.40
CA ARG A 23 13.48 -31.43 14.85
C ARG A 23 14.80 -32.06 15.26
N GLY A 24 14.73 -33.04 16.16
CA GLY A 24 15.87 -33.83 16.58
C GLY A 24 16.59 -34.43 15.37
N GLN A 25 17.89 -34.16 15.29
CA GLN A 25 18.83 -35.00 14.56
C GLN A 25 20.10 -35.14 15.40
N PRO A 26 20.41 -36.33 15.92
CA PRO A 26 21.72 -36.63 16.47
C PRO A 26 22.62 -37.15 15.34
N GLY A 27 23.86 -36.65 15.27
CA GLY A 27 24.93 -37.30 14.51
C GLY A 27 25.27 -36.65 13.17
N GLY A 28 26.12 -35.62 13.23
CA GLY A 28 26.74 -35.02 12.06
C GLY A 28 27.86 -34.08 12.47
N VAL A 29 28.95 -34.63 13.04
CA VAL A 29 30.17 -33.88 13.33
C VAL A 29 30.84 -33.57 12.00
N LEU A 30 30.50 -32.43 11.39
CA LEU A 30 31.28 -31.88 10.29
C LEU A 30 32.54 -31.21 10.87
N PRO A 31 33.71 -31.40 10.24
CA PRO A 31 34.97 -30.81 10.71
C PRO A 31 34.86 -29.28 10.64
N ARG A 32 34.93 -28.65 11.81
CA ARG A 32 35.06 -27.20 11.96
C ARG A 32 36.43 -26.80 11.41
N VAL A 33 36.47 -26.43 10.14
CA VAL A 33 37.65 -25.80 9.52
C VAL A 33 37.94 -24.54 10.32
N ALA A 34 39.07 -24.53 11.04
CA ALA A 34 39.49 -23.37 11.79
C ALA A 34 39.73 -22.23 10.77
N PRO A 35 39.07 -21.06 10.92
CA PRO A 35 39.28 -19.95 10.01
C PRO A 35 40.75 -19.55 10.05
N SER A 36 41.36 -19.41 8.87
CA SER A 36 42.76 -19.04 8.74
C SER A 36 43.01 -17.69 9.42
N GLY A 37 44.26 -17.42 9.81
CA GLY A 37 44.61 -16.12 10.39
C GLY A 37 44.29 -14.94 9.47
N GLU A 38 44.28 -15.15 8.16
CA GLU A 38 43.90 -14.16 7.15
C GLU A 38 42.39 -13.88 7.13
N ASP A 39 41.55 -14.91 7.25
CA ASP A 39 40.08 -14.75 7.29
C ASP A 39 39.63 -13.89 8.48
N ARG A 40 40.35 -13.96 9.60
CA ARG A 40 40.05 -13.10 10.76
C ARG A 40 40.41 -11.63 10.51
N ARG A 41 41.43 -11.35 9.72
CA ARG A 41 41.83 -9.97 9.37
C ARG A 41 40.84 -9.35 8.39
N THR A 42 40.44 -10.08 7.36
CA THR A 42 39.46 -9.61 6.37
C THR A 42 38.08 -9.41 7.00
N ALA A 43 37.64 -10.32 7.87
CA ALA A 43 36.38 -10.16 8.61
C ALA A 43 36.38 -8.92 9.52
N ASN A 44 37.49 -8.62 10.20
CA ASN A 44 37.61 -7.42 11.04
C ASN A 44 37.64 -6.13 10.20
N GLN A 45 38.33 -6.12 9.06
CA GLN A 45 38.34 -4.99 8.14
C GLN A 45 36.94 -4.72 7.57
N HIS A 46 36.23 -5.77 7.17
CA HIS A 46 34.86 -5.65 6.66
C HIS A 46 33.91 -5.08 7.74
N ARG A 47 34.04 -5.55 8.98
CA ARG A 47 33.25 -5.02 10.11
C ARG A 47 33.55 -3.55 10.38
N ALA A 48 34.82 -3.16 10.39
CA ALA A 48 35.22 -1.76 10.60
C ALA A 48 34.75 -0.84 9.46
N ALA A 49 34.79 -1.31 8.20
CA ALA A 49 34.30 -0.55 7.06
C ALA A 49 32.79 -0.30 7.13
N LEU A 50 32.01 -1.31 7.55
CA LEU A 50 30.58 -1.15 7.77
C LEU A 50 30.30 -0.19 8.93
N GLU A 51 31.04 -0.29 10.04
CA GLU A 51 30.89 0.64 11.15
C GLU A 51 31.19 2.09 10.75
N ALA A 52 32.19 2.33 9.89
CA ALA A 52 32.51 3.67 9.39
C ALA A 52 31.41 4.27 8.50
N LEU A 53 30.68 3.45 7.73
CA LEU A 53 29.59 3.92 6.88
C LEU A 53 28.33 4.30 7.68
N PHE A 54 28.12 3.63 8.83
CA PHE A 54 26.94 3.83 9.68
C PHE A 54 27.23 4.63 10.96
N ALA A 55 28.49 5.03 11.20
CA ALA A 55 28.82 5.92 12.29
C ALA A 55 28.05 7.26 12.10
N PRO A 56 27.32 7.74 13.12
CA PRO A 56 26.67 9.03 13.07
C PRO A 56 27.69 10.08 12.65
N ARG A 57 27.42 10.79 11.56
CA ARG A 57 28.28 11.88 11.08
C ARG A 57 28.40 12.89 12.21
N LYS A 58 29.50 12.83 12.94
CA LYS A 58 29.85 13.81 13.95
C LYS A 58 30.21 15.08 13.16
N ASP A 59 29.28 16.02 13.14
CA ASP A 59 29.50 17.33 12.51
C ASP A 59 30.83 17.90 13.03
N PRO A 60 31.76 18.27 12.13
CA PRO A 60 33.03 18.84 12.55
C PRO A 60 32.75 20.20 13.19
N GLU A 61 32.78 20.24 14.52
CA GLU A 61 32.85 21.46 15.30
C GLU A 61 34.16 22.19 14.92
N ALA A 62 34.02 23.45 14.51
CA ALA A 62 35.07 24.22 13.86
C ALA A 62 36.33 24.37 14.73
N PRO A 63 37.53 23.95 14.27
CA PRO A 63 38.77 24.29 14.93
C PRO A 63 39.25 25.68 14.50
N VAL A 64 39.58 26.49 15.51
CA VAL A 64 40.27 27.77 15.40
C VAL A 64 41.68 27.55 14.83
N GLU A 65 42.13 28.52 14.04
CA GLU A 65 43.31 28.60 13.19
C GLU A 65 44.64 28.07 13.77
N SER A 66 45.39 27.33 12.94
CA SER A 66 46.79 27.66 12.54
C SER A 66 47.47 26.47 11.85
N GLY A 67 48.13 26.72 10.70
CA GLY A 67 49.18 25.84 10.19
C GLY A 67 49.02 25.30 8.75
N THR A 68 49.45 26.12 7.78
CA THR A 68 50.28 25.79 6.60
C THR A 68 50.29 24.38 5.94
N ARG A 69 50.11 24.41 4.60
CA ARG A 69 50.65 23.49 3.55
C ARG A 69 50.01 22.08 3.52
N VAL A 70 49.44 21.57 2.43
CA VAL A 70 49.96 21.43 1.06
C VAL A 70 48.79 21.42 0.07
N LYS A 71 48.96 22.12 -1.06
CA LYS A 71 48.04 22.22 -2.18
C LYS A 71 48.23 20.99 -3.08
N THR A 72 47.38 19.97 -2.97
CA THR A 72 47.19 18.97 -4.03
C THR A 72 45.83 19.19 -4.66
N GLY A 73 45.86 19.75 -5.87
CA GLY A 73 44.68 19.93 -6.70
C GLY A 73 44.08 18.59 -7.07
N ARG A 74 42.95 18.26 -6.45
CA ARG A 74 41.91 17.47 -7.08
C ARG A 74 40.72 18.40 -7.23
N GLU A 75 40.40 18.73 -8.48
CA GLU A 75 39.13 19.38 -8.80
C GLU A 75 38.02 18.58 -8.14
N ALA A 76 37.36 19.20 -7.15
CA ALA A 76 36.15 18.65 -6.59
C ALA A 76 35.13 18.61 -7.74
N PRO A 77 34.58 17.43 -8.08
CA PRO A 77 33.58 17.32 -9.14
C PRO A 77 32.46 18.31 -8.81
N GLY A 78 32.13 19.13 -9.81
CA GLY A 78 31.27 20.30 -9.68
C GLY A 78 30.12 20.08 -8.70
N ARG A 79 30.03 20.98 -7.73
CA ARG A 79 28.90 21.10 -6.81
C ARG A 79 27.65 21.24 -7.69
N ILE A 80 26.96 20.13 -7.93
CA ILE A 80 25.68 20.10 -8.64
C ILE A 80 24.74 20.91 -7.75
N VAL A 81 24.58 22.18 -8.08
CA VAL A 81 23.52 23.02 -7.55
C VAL A 81 22.26 22.40 -8.13
N LEU A 82 21.68 21.43 -7.42
CA LEU A 82 20.30 21.03 -7.66
C LEU A 82 19.50 22.33 -7.62
N SER A 83 18.93 22.70 -8.77
CA SER A 83 17.96 23.78 -8.86
C SER A 83 16.99 23.62 -7.68
N PRO A 84 16.69 24.70 -6.92
CA PRO A 84 15.73 24.63 -5.84
C PRO A 84 14.49 23.90 -6.36
N PRO A 85 14.04 22.83 -5.68
CA PRO A 85 12.91 22.04 -6.16
C PRO A 85 11.79 23.02 -6.46
N PRO A 86 11.17 22.93 -7.66
CA PRO A 86 10.18 23.90 -8.10
C PRO A 86 9.19 24.08 -6.96
N GLN A 87 9.04 25.33 -6.50
CA GLN A 87 8.18 25.66 -5.36
C GLN A 87 6.85 24.96 -5.58
N SER A 88 6.65 23.87 -4.84
CA SER A 88 5.49 23.02 -5.02
C SER A 88 4.29 23.87 -4.66
N ASP A 89 3.35 23.96 -5.59
CA ASP A 89 2.08 24.65 -5.41
C ASP A 89 1.57 24.38 -3.98
N PRO A 90 1.29 25.41 -3.16
CA PRO A 90 0.84 25.22 -1.79
C PRO A 90 -0.35 24.25 -1.69
N HIS A 91 -1.21 24.22 -2.70
CA HIS A 91 -2.35 23.30 -2.78
C HIS A 91 -1.92 21.83 -3.00
N ALA A 92 -0.86 21.59 -3.76
CA ALA A 92 -0.32 20.24 -3.94
C ALA A 92 0.33 19.72 -2.66
N VAL A 93 1.01 20.59 -1.90
CA VAL A 93 1.61 20.23 -0.60
C VAL A 93 0.52 19.88 0.42
N GLU A 94 -0.57 20.65 0.47
CA GLU A 94 -1.70 20.35 1.34
C GLU A 94 -2.38 19.03 0.97
N ARG A 95 -2.64 18.81 -0.32
CA ARG A 95 -3.19 17.54 -0.82
C ARG A 95 -2.33 16.35 -0.39
N GLN A 96 -1.02 16.43 -0.58
CA GLN A 96 -0.10 15.33 -0.22
C GLN A 96 -0.09 15.09 1.30
N LYS A 97 -0.14 16.16 2.10
CA LYS A 97 -0.22 16.06 3.56
C LYS A 97 -1.52 15.40 4.02
N LEU A 98 -2.66 15.79 3.45
CA LEU A 98 -3.96 15.20 3.79
C LEU A 98 -4.06 13.74 3.31
N LEU A 99 -3.56 13.42 2.11
CA LEU A 99 -3.49 12.05 1.61
C LEU A 99 -2.62 11.16 2.51
N GLY A 100 -1.47 11.66 2.95
CA GLY A 100 -0.61 10.97 3.91
C GLY A 100 -1.33 10.69 5.24
N ARG A 101 -2.18 11.61 5.72
CA ARG A 101 -3.02 11.37 6.90
C ARG A 101 -4.04 10.26 6.66
N VAL A 102 -4.69 10.20 5.50
CA VAL A 102 -5.62 9.11 5.16
C VAL A 102 -4.90 7.76 5.18
N LEU A 103 -3.74 7.66 4.53
CA LEU A 103 -2.98 6.40 4.42
C LEU A 103 -2.38 5.93 5.74
N THR A 104 -2.05 6.85 6.65
CA THR A 104 -1.47 6.53 7.97
C THR A 104 -2.51 6.37 9.07
N ALA A 105 -3.74 6.85 8.86
CA ALA A 105 -4.82 6.72 9.84
C ALA A 105 -5.10 5.23 10.09
N THR A 106 -5.38 4.87 11.34
CA THR A 106 -5.73 3.49 11.70
C THR A 106 -6.99 3.50 12.53
N GLY A 107 -7.95 2.64 12.17
CA GLY A 107 -9.23 2.52 12.83
C GLY A 107 -10.29 3.46 12.27
N ARG A 108 -11.54 2.97 12.27
CA ARG A 108 -12.71 3.61 11.68
C ARG A 108 -12.85 5.11 11.98
N PRO A 109 -12.82 5.59 13.24
CA PRO A 109 -13.05 7.02 13.51
C PRO A 109 -11.92 7.92 12.97
N ALA A 110 -10.67 7.47 13.00
CA ALA A 110 -9.54 8.23 12.50
C ALA A 110 -9.56 8.32 10.96
N ILE A 111 -9.91 7.20 10.31
CA ILE A 111 -10.03 7.11 8.86
C ILE A 111 -11.17 8.00 8.38
N SER A 112 -12.36 7.90 8.99
CA SER A 112 -13.51 8.74 8.62
C SER A 112 -13.20 10.23 8.76
N LYS A 113 -12.52 10.63 9.84
CA LYS A 113 -12.08 12.01 10.01
C LYS A 113 -11.10 12.45 8.92
N ALA A 114 -10.07 11.65 8.64
CA ALA A 114 -9.06 12.00 7.63
C ALA A 114 -9.65 12.07 6.21
N THR A 115 -10.55 11.15 5.86
CA THR A 115 -11.27 11.14 4.57
C THR A 115 -12.17 12.38 4.44
N ASN A 116 -12.93 12.72 5.47
CA ASN A 116 -13.78 13.91 5.47
C ASN A 116 -12.97 15.21 5.40
N ASP A 117 -11.84 15.30 6.10
CA ASP A 117 -10.92 16.44 6.01
C ASP A 117 -10.36 16.59 4.58
N PHE A 118 -10.02 15.47 3.92
CA PHE A 118 -9.53 15.46 2.54
C PHE A 118 -10.60 15.93 1.54
N LEU A 119 -11.83 15.43 1.68
CA LEU A 119 -12.96 15.84 0.82
C LEU A 119 -13.40 17.29 1.08
N LYS A 120 -13.37 17.74 2.34
CA LYS A 120 -13.69 19.12 2.73
C LYS A 120 -12.70 20.12 2.13
N ALA A 121 -11.46 19.72 1.90
CA ALA A 121 -10.47 20.52 1.16
C ALA A 121 -10.73 20.56 -0.36
N GLY A 122 -11.78 19.91 -0.87
CA GLY A 122 -12.14 19.90 -2.29
C GLY A 122 -11.21 19.03 -3.15
N HIS A 123 -10.44 18.13 -2.54
CA HIS A 123 -9.55 17.24 -3.28
C HIS A 123 -10.25 15.94 -3.71
N THR A 124 -9.88 15.44 -4.88
CA THR A 124 -10.30 14.13 -5.38
C THR A 124 -9.27 13.07 -5.02
N PHE A 125 -9.74 11.89 -4.61
CA PHE A 125 -8.85 10.76 -4.30
C PHE A 125 -8.13 10.26 -5.55
N PRO A 126 -6.83 9.93 -5.46
CA PRO A 126 -6.12 9.30 -6.56
C PRO A 126 -6.65 7.87 -6.80
N GLN A 127 -6.52 7.38 -8.03
CA GLN A 127 -6.96 6.04 -8.41
C GLN A 127 -5.98 4.95 -7.92
N GLU A 128 -5.72 4.90 -6.62
CA GLU A 128 -4.76 3.99 -6.00
C GLU A 128 -5.47 2.98 -5.10
N GLN A 129 -5.11 1.70 -5.26
CA GLN A 129 -5.72 0.60 -4.49
C GLN A 129 -5.59 0.83 -2.97
N ASP A 130 -4.43 1.29 -2.48
CA ASP A 130 -4.17 1.44 -1.05
C ASP A 130 -5.06 2.52 -0.40
N VAL A 131 -5.42 3.56 -1.16
CA VAL A 131 -6.33 4.62 -0.72
C VAL A 131 -7.74 4.05 -0.57
N TYR A 132 -8.28 3.41 -1.61
CA TYR A 132 -9.63 2.86 -1.53
C TYR A 132 -9.75 1.69 -0.55
N LEU A 133 -8.69 0.90 -0.37
CA LEU A 133 -8.64 -0.08 0.70
C LEU A 133 -8.90 0.59 2.06
N GLN A 134 -8.30 1.76 2.29
CA GLN A 134 -8.50 2.50 3.53
C GLN A 134 -9.92 3.04 3.66
N LEU A 135 -10.51 3.54 2.57
CA LEU A 135 -11.90 4.02 2.56
C LEU A 135 -12.93 2.92 2.88
N LEU A 136 -12.62 1.63 2.70
CA LEU A 136 -13.50 0.54 3.14
C LEU A 136 -13.72 0.49 4.66
N GLU A 137 -12.88 1.16 5.47
CA GLU A 137 -13.08 1.26 6.92
C GLU A 137 -13.84 2.52 7.35
N HIS A 138 -14.40 3.27 6.39
CA HIS A 138 -15.17 4.47 6.67
C HIS A 138 -16.45 4.17 7.49
N THR A 139 -17.01 5.19 8.13
CA THR A 139 -18.25 5.08 8.91
C THR A 139 -19.49 5.21 8.03
N ASP A 140 -19.45 6.12 7.07
CA ASP A 140 -20.50 6.33 6.06
C ASP A 140 -20.46 5.24 4.98
N GLU A 141 -21.59 4.56 4.76
CA GLU A 141 -21.73 3.47 3.81
C GLU A 141 -21.71 3.93 2.35
N GLU A 142 -22.13 5.17 2.07
CA GLU A 142 -22.05 5.71 0.70
C GLU A 142 -20.60 5.76 0.23
N ARG A 143 -19.69 6.18 1.12
CA ARG A 143 -18.24 6.19 0.86
C ARG A 143 -17.65 4.80 0.71
N ILE A 144 -18.18 3.82 1.43
CA ILE A 144 -17.78 2.42 1.27
C ILE A 144 -18.21 1.92 -0.11
N GLN A 145 -19.44 2.24 -0.53
CA GLN A 145 -19.96 1.86 -1.84
C GLN A 145 -19.15 2.46 -2.99
N GLU A 146 -18.86 3.76 -2.95
CA GLU A 146 -17.98 4.45 -3.91
C GLU A 146 -16.59 3.79 -3.97
N ALA A 147 -16.03 3.42 -2.81
CA ALA A 147 -14.73 2.76 -2.75
C ALA A 147 -14.76 1.34 -3.34
N ILE A 148 -15.84 0.57 -3.13
CA ILE A 148 -16.03 -0.75 -3.74
C ILE A 148 -16.12 -0.62 -5.26
N GLU A 149 -16.86 0.37 -5.77
CA GLU A 149 -16.99 0.63 -7.20
C GLU A 149 -15.65 1.02 -7.82
N ALA A 150 -14.92 1.97 -7.21
CA ALA A 150 -13.59 2.37 -7.67
C ALA A 150 -12.59 1.20 -7.66
N LEU A 151 -12.59 0.37 -6.61
CA LEU A 151 -11.77 -0.85 -6.56
C LEU A 151 -12.15 -1.84 -7.65
N SER A 152 -13.44 -2.01 -7.95
CA SER A 152 -13.86 -2.90 -9.03
C SER A 152 -13.30 -2.46 -10.41
N GLY A 153 -13.24 -1.15 -10.66
CA GLY A 153 -12.64 -0.59 -11.87
C GLY A 153 -11.12 -0.80 -11.94
N ILE A 154 -10.40 -0.53 -10.84
CA ILE A 154 -8.94 -0.71 -10.79
C ILE A 154 -8.56 -2.19 -10.96
N LEU A 155 -9.30 -3.09 -10.30
CA LEU A 155 -9.02 -4.53 -10.34
C LEU A 155 -9.37 -5.19 -11.67
N ALA A 156 -10.06 -4.50 -12.57
CA ALA A 156 -10.25 -4.96 -13.95
C ALA A 156 -8.93 -4.88 -14.76
N GLY A 157 -8.01 -3.98 -14.40
CA GLY A 157 -6.71 -3.81 -15.05
C GLY A 157 -5.51 -4.28 -14.23
N GLU A 158 -5.64 -4.32 -12.90
CA GLU A 158 -4.53 -4.58 -11.98
C GLU A 158 -4.81 -5.73 -11.00
N LEU A 159 -3.75 -6.44 -10.59
CA LEU A 159 -3.85 -7.44 -9.53
C LEU A 159 -4.01 -6.78 -8.16
N PRO A 160 -4.82 -7.35 -7.24
CA PRO A 160 -4.98 -6.82 -5.89
C PRO A 160 -3.65 -6.86 -5.12
N LYS A 161 -3.12 -5.70 -4.71
CA LYS A 161 -1.85 -5.61 -3.94
C LYS A 161 -1.89 -6.38 -2.62
N ARG A 162 -3.05 -6.36 -1.94
CA ARG A 162 -3.24 -6.95 -0.60
C ARG A 162 -4.53 -7.78 -0.54
N ARG A 163 -4.58 -8.83 -1.35
CA ARG A 163 -5.77 -9.68 -1.53
C ARG A 163 -6.40 -10.15 -0.22
N ALA A 164 -5.61 -10.70 0.71
CA ALA A 164 -6.13 -11.22 1.98
C ALA A 164 -6.79 -10.13 2.85
N VAL A 165 -6.22 -8.92 2.86
CA VAL A 165 -6.78 -7.77 3.60
C VAL A 165 -8.09 -7.31 2.95
N LEU A 166 -8.11 -7.21 1.61
CA LEU A 166 -9.30 -6.86 0.85
C LEU A 166 -10.44 -7.85 1.11
N GLU A 167 -10.20 -9.16 0.97
CA GLU A 167 -11.19 -10.20 1.21
C GLU A 167 -11.73 -10.17 2.64
N SER A 168 -10.84 -9.98 3.63
CA SER A 168 -11.24 -9.86 5.05
C SER A 168 -12.13 -8.64 5.30
N ARG A 169 -11.77 -7.47 4.74
CA ARG A 169 -12.57 -6.25 4.86
C ARG A 169 -13.93 -6.37 4.17
N LEU A 170 -13.96 -6.91 2.94
CA LEU A 170 -15.21 -7.13 2.20
C LEU A 170 -16.14 -8.11 2.94
N ARG A 171 -15.59 -9.18 3.51
CA ARG A 171 -16.37 -10.12 4.33
C ARG A 171 -16.97 -9.43 5.55
N ARG A 172 -16.21 -8.57 6.25
CA ARG A 172 -16.74 -7.80 7.38
C ARG A 172 -17.86 -6.86 6.94
N ILE A 173 -17.71 -6.17 5.81
CA ILE A 173 -18.76 -5.29 5.27
C ILE A 173 -20.02 -6.09 4.93
N GLU A 174 -19.87 -7.26 4.30
CA GLU A 174 -20.99 -8.16 4.00
C GLU A 174 -21.74 -8.62 5.27
N GLU A 175 -21.02 -8.86 6.37
CA GLU A 175 -21.58 -9.31 7.65
C GLU A 175 -22.21 -8.17 8.48
N PHE A 176 -21.65 -6.95 8.44
CA PHE A 176 -22.00 -5.87 9.38
C PHE A 176 -22.58 -4.59 8.76
N ALA A 177 -22.61 -4.44 7.43
CA ALA A 177 -23.23 -3.26 6.82
C ALA A 177 -24.76 -3.28 6.99
N GLU A 178 -25.32 -2.12 7.29
CA GLU A 178 -26.75 -1.92 7.54
C GLU A 178 -27.50 -1.93 6.20
N GLU A 179 -26.95 -1.33 5.15
CA GLU A 179 -27.61 -1.24 3.86
C GLU A 179 -27.41 -2.52 3.02
N SER A 180 -28.51 -3.03 2.45
CA SER A 180 -28.45 -4.21 1.56
C SER A 180 -27.58 -3.96 0.33
N ARG A 181 -27.66 -2.76 -0.26
CA ARG A 181 -26.87 -2.39 -1.45
C ARG A 181 -25.37 -2.53 -1.21
N THR A 182 -24.90 -2.13 -0.03
CA THR A 182 -23.50 -2.19 0.38
C THR A 182 -23.04 -3.64 0.57
N ARG A 183 -23.87 -4.47 1.23
CA ARG A 183 -23.61 -5.90 1.40
C ARG A 183 -23.53 -6.63 0.04
N ASP A 184 -24.47 -6.35 -0.86
CA ASP A 184 -24.52 -6.96 -2.18
C ASP A 184 -23.34 -6.52 -3.06
N ALA A 185 -22.94 -5.25 -2.99
CA ALA A 185 -21.73 -4.76 -3.67
C ALA A 185 -20.46 -5.46 -3.15
N ALA A 186 -20.32 -5.56 -1.83
CA ALA A 186 -19.18 -6.24 -1.21
C ALA A 186 -19.13 -7.74 -1.56
N SER A 187 -20.27 -8.44 -1.51
CA SER A 187 -20.39 -9.86 -1.87
C SER A 187 -20.02 -10.10 -3.33
N ARG A 188 -20.49 -9.24 -4.25
CA ARG A 188 -20.13 -9.30 -5.68
C ARG A 188 -18.63 -9.14 -5.91
N LEU A 189 -18.01 -8.11 -5.32
CA LEU A 189 -16.58 -7.88 -5.45
C LEU A 189 -15.77 -9.04 -4.83
N ARG A 190 -16.18 -9.55 -3.67
CA ARG A 190 -15.54 -10.70 -3.02
C ARG A 190 -15.62 -11.96 -3.87
N LYS A 191 -16.77 -12.25 -4.51
CA LYS A 191 -16.92 -13.37 -5.45
C LYS A 191 -16.02 -13.20 -6.67
N HIS A 192 -15.88 -11.98 -7.19
CA HIS A 192 -14.95 -11.69 -8.28
C HIS A 192 -13.49 -11.98 -7.90
N LEU A 193 -13.08 -11.63 -6.67
CA LEU A 193 -11.75 -11.95 -6.15
C LEU A 193 -11.57 -13.46 -5.96
N GLY A 194 -12.49 -14.11 -5.24
CA GLY A 194 -12.45 -15.55 -4.92
C GLY A 194 -12.57 -16.45 -6.15
N GLY A 195 -13.28 -15.98 -7.18
CA GLY A 195 -13.50 -16.67 -8.44
C GLY A 195 -12.50 -16.30 -9.54
N SER A 196 -11.34 -15.72 -9.19
CA SER A 196 -10.35 -15.26 -10.17
C SER A 196 -10.16 -16.30 -11.31
N PRO A 197 -10.36 -15.89 -12.57
CA PRO A 197 -10.27 -16.76 -13.74
C PRO A 197 -8.84 -17.26 -14.02
N SER A 198 -7.84 -16.92 -13.19
CA SER A 198 -6.51 -17.58 -13.20
C SER A 198 -6.55 -19.07 -12.87
N GLY A 199 -7.71 -19.60 -12.48
CA GLY A 199 -8.04 -21.04 -12.52
C GLY A 199 -8.33 -21.59 -13.92
N ARG A 200 -8.04 -20.86 -15.02
CA ARG A 200 -7.97 -21.42 -16.38
C ARG A 200 -6.69 -22.25 -16.55
N GLY A 201 -6.52 -23.24 -15.68
CA GLY A 201 -5.32 -24.07 -15.55
C GLY A 201 -5.66 -25.54 -15.35
N LYS A 202 -6.69 -26.02 -16.07
CA LYS A 202 -6.89 -27.38 -16.58
C LYS A 202 -8.33 -27.45 -17.08
N ILE A 203 -8.59 -26.82 -18.22
CA ILE A 203 -9.58 -27.36 -19.13
C ILE A 203 -8.92 -28.64 -19.64
N GLY A 204 -9.11 -29.72 -18.88
CA GLY A 204 -9.01 -31.06 -19.44
C GLY A 204 -10.04 -31.09 -20.53
N GLU A 205 -9.52 -30.99 -21.75
CA GLU A 205 -10.18 -31.17 -23.02
C GLU A 205 -10.90 -32.52 -23.05
N SER A 206 -12.09 -32.58 -22.46
CA SER A 206 -13.12 -33.52 -22.88
C SER A 206 -14.12 -32.72 -23.67
N VAL A 207 -13.88 -32.70 -24.98
CA VAL A 207 -14.87 -32.34 -25.99
C VAL A 207 -15.95 -33.42 -25.97
N PRO A 208 -17.20 -33.18 -25.50
CA PRO A 208 -18.31 -33.97 -25.99
C PRO A 208 -18.63 -33.43 -27.38
N ALA A 209 -18.25 -34.22 -28.38
CA ALA A 209 -18.80 -34.11 -29.71
C ALA A 209 -20.34 -34.25 -29.66
N SER A 210 -20.98 -33.62 -30.64
CA SER A 210 -22.34 -33.86 -31.11
C SER A 210 -23.50 -33.16 -30.39
N GLY A 211 -24.23 -32.37 -31.17
CA GLY A 211 -25.64 -32.12 -30.88
C GLY A 211 -26.17 -30.79 -31.41
N ALA A 212 -26.31 -30.69 -32.73
CA ALA A 212 -27.00 -29.59 -33.40
C ALA A 212 -28.43 -29.37 -32.86
N SER A 213 -28.81 -28.11 -32.65
CA SER A 213 -30.18 -27.63 -32.93
C SER A 213 -30.20 -26.11 -33.01
N LEU A 214 -30.13 -25.64 -34.26
CA LEU A 214 -30.60 -24.32 -34.66
C LEU A 214 -32.09 -24.22 -34.31
N GLN A 215 -32.47 -23.20 -33.55
CA GLN A 215 -33.84 -22.68 -33.60
C GLN A 215 -33.84 -21.23 -34.11
N PRO A 216 -34.81 -20.89 -34.98
CA PRO A 216 -34.85 -19.63 -35.70
C PRO A 216 -35.39 -18.47 -34.85
N ILE A 217 -34.93 -17.29 -35.24
CA ILE A 217 -35.22 -15.99 -34.67
C ILE A 217 -36.56 -15.51 -35.27
N ALA A 218 -37.59 -15.42 -34.45
CA ALA A 218 -38.78 -14.61 -34.71
C ALA A 218 -38.79 -13.56 -33.59
N GLY A 219 -38.62 -12.26 -33.84
CA GLY A 219 -39.42 -11.46 -34.74
C GLY A 219 -40.51 -10.76 -33.89
N ALA A 220 -40.18 -9.64 -33.27
CA ALA A 220 -41.19 -8.77 -32.66
C ALA A 220 -40.69 -7.31 -32.52
N PRO A 221 -41.60 -6.31 -32.62
CA PRO A 221 -41.33 -5.03 -33.25
C PRO A 221 -41.13 -3.87 -32.26
N LEU A 222 -40.49 -2.83 -32.78
CA LEU A 222 -40.34 -1.49 -32.19
C LEU A 222 -41.69 -0.83 -31.88
N PRO A 223 -41.85 -0.20 -30.71
CA PRO A 223 -42.81 0.89 -30.56
C PRO A 223 -42.13 2.24 -30.83
N ALA A 224 -42.51 2.85 -31.95
CA ALA A 224 -42.44 4.30 -32.13
C ALA A 224 -43.43 4.96 -31.16
N GLY A 225 -42.96 5.90 -30.35
CA GLY A 225 -43.78 6.63 -29.38
C GLY A 225 -43.33 8.08 -29.27
N ASN A 226 -43.81 8.88 -30.22
CA ASN A 226 -43.84 10.34 -30.18
C ASN A 226 -44.66 10.84 -28.99
N GLY A 227 -44.19 11.89 -28.31
CA GLY A 227 -44.96 12.72 -27.38
C GLY A 227 -43.99 13.69 -26.69
N SER A 228 -43.80 14.92 -27.19
CA SER A 228 -44.68 16.09 -27.07
C SER A 228 -44.87 16.58 -25.64
N SER A 229 -44.81 17.91 -25.49
CA SER A 229 -45.22 18.75 -24.35
C SER A 229 -44.27 18.69 -23.14
N GLU A 230 -43.92 19.78 -22.46
CA GLU A 230 -44.53 21.10 -22.39
C GLU A 230 -43.55 22.07 -21.73
N ALA A 231 -43.61 23.33 -22.15
CA ALA A 231 -42.94 24.45 -21.51
C ALA A 231 -43.47 24.63 -20.09
N ARG A 232 -42.60 25.01 -19.15
CA ARG A 232 -43.03 25.76 -17.98
C ARG A 232 -41.98 26.80 -17.58
N GLU A 233 -42.27 27.98 -18.07
CA GLU A 233 -41.82 29.30 -17.67
C GLU A 233 -42.68 29.73 -16.47
N GLU A 234 -42.07 30.09 -15.35
CA GLU A 234 -42.63 30.93 -14.26
C GLU A 234 -41.44 31.31 -13.37
N GLN A 235 -40.96 32.57 -13.51
CA GLN A 235 -41.18 33.71 -12.59
C GLN A 235 -40.35 33.66 -11.30
#